data_AF-A0A2K2U3W1-F1
#
_entry.id   AF-A0A2K2U3W1-F1
#
_cell.length_a   1.000
_cell.length_b   1.000
_cell.length_c   1.000
_cell.angle_alpha   90.00
_cell.angle_beta   90.00
_cell.angle_gamma   90.00
#
_symmetry.space_group_name_H-M   'P 1'
#
loop_
_entity.id
_entity.type
_entity.pdbx_description
1 polymer ?
#
loop_
_entity_poly.entity_id
_entity_poly.type
_entity_poly.pdbx_seq_one_letter_code
_entity_poly.pdbx_strand_id
1 'polypeptide(L)'
;AAAGAAARAVAPNTVAFAGGAQGATPVPAQSAVRARLVDASSNRAYDLAAARVLIGRESKNDVTLHDMNASRTHAELRRDPSGVWVLTDLGSTNGTFVNGREITTQPLSDGDRITIGVTNLVFTQA
;
A
#
# COMPACT_ATOMS: atom_id res chain seq x y z
N ALA A 1 57.66 32.49 -29.14
CA ALA A 1 56.87 32.44 -27.88
C ALA A 1 55.41 32.30 -28.27
N ALA A 2 54.85 31.08 -28.16
CA ALA A 2 53.85 30.68 -27.15
C ALA A 2 52.50 31.40 -27.36
N ALA A 3 51.53 30.79 -28.07
CA ALA A 3 50.55 29.78 -27.61
C ALA A 3 49.32 30.41 -26.92
N GLY A 4 48.12 30.11 -27.45
CA GLY A 4 46.83 30.50 -26.86
C GLY A 4 45.62 30.15 -27.74
N ALA A 5 45.25 28.87 -27.75
CA ALA A 5 43.98 28.31 -28.23
C ALA A 5 42.78 28.81 -27.37
N ALA A 6 41.48 28.70 -27.67
CA ALA A 6 40.67 28.15 -28.75
C ALA A 6 39.22 28.69 -28.61
N ALA A 7 38.52 28.72 -29.74
CA ALA A 7 37.10 28.41 -30.00
C ALA A 7 36.00 28.66 -28.94
N ARG A 8 34.90 29.29 -29.38
CA ARG A 8 33.55 28.75 -29.16
C ARG A 8 32.53 29.23 -30.20
N ALA A 9 32.02 28.28 -30.96
CA ALA A 9 30.83 28.40 -31.81
C ALA A 9 29.56 28.15 -30.97
N VAL A 10 28.45 28.79 -31.32
CA VAL A 10 27.12 28.45 -30.82
C VAL A 10 26.19 28.18 -32.01
N ALA A 11 25.55 27.02 -31.96
CA ALA A 11 24.58 26.50 -32.93
C ALA A 11 23.17 26.51 -32.29
N PRO A 12 22.09 26.25 -33.06
CA PRO A 12 20.79 26.88 -32.86
C PRO A 12 19.80 26.08 -31.99
N ASN A 13 18.74 26.82 -31.66
CA ASN A 13 17.55 26.46 -30.91
C ASN A 13 16.75 25.33 -31.58
N THR A 14 16.39 24.29 -30.82
CA THR A 14 15.17 23.50 -31.03
C THR A 14 14.74 22.91 -29.69
N VAL A 15 13.56 23.31 -29.22
CA VAL A 15 12.93 22.77 -28.01
C VAL A 15 12.19 21.48 -28.39
N ALA A 16 12.70 20.33 -27.92
CA ALA A 16 11.97 19.08 -27.92
C ALA A 16 11.40 18.86 -26.52
N PHE A 17 10.07 18.84 -26.41
CA PHE A 17 9.37 18.51 -25.17
C PHE A 17 9.64 17.06 -24.79
N ALA A 18 10.44 16.88 -23.73
CA ALA A 18 10.63 15.60 -23.07
C ALA A 18 9.35 15.24 -22.28
N GLY A 19 8.55 14.33 -22.83
CA GLY A 19 7.43 13.72 -22.14
C GLY A 19 7.91 12.82 -21.00
N GLY A 20 7.82 13.34 -19.78
CA GLY A 20 7.41 12.62 -18.57
C GLY A 20 8.07 11.28 -18.28
N ALA A 21 9.17 11.35 -17.54
CA ALA A 21 9.62 10.24 -16.70
C ALA A 21 8.51 9.83 -15.72
N GLN A 22 7.85 8.70 -15.96
CA GLN A 22 7.19 7.99 -14.88
C GLN A 22 8.25 7.15 -14.18
N GLY A 23 8.73 7.70 -13.06
CA GLY A 23 9.74 7.10 -12.22
C GLY A 23 9.33 5.69 -11.82
N ALA A 24 10.09 4.72 -12.29
CA ALA A 24 10.29 3.49 -11.54
C ALA A 24 10.86 3.90 -10.18
N THR A 25 10.02 3.98 -9.16
CA THR A 25 10.51 4.00 -7.79
C THR A 25 11.31 2.71 -7.59
N PRO A 26 12.62 2.80 -7.27
CA PRO A 26 13.39 1.61 -6.94
C PRO A 26 12.75 1.01 -5.70
N VAL A 27 12.26 -0.23 -5.81
CA VAL A 27 11.77 -0.99 -4.66
C VAL A 27 13.00 -1.21 -3.77
N PRO A 28 13.13 -0.54 -2.60
CA PRO A 28 14.26 -0.79 -1.75
C PRO A 28 14.00 -2.13 -1.06
N ALA A 29 14.89 -3.10 -1.28
CA ALA A 29 15.17 -4.23 -0.39
C ALA A 29 13.96 -4.77 0.41
N GLN A 30 13.03 -5.46 -0.26
CA GLN A 30 12.01 -6.26 0.44
C GLN A 30 12.62 -7.56 0.97
N SER A 31 13.53 -7.46 1.93
CA SER A 31 14.02 -8.60 2.70
C SER A 31 13.75 -8.31 4.17
N ALA A 32 12.47 -8.24 4.54
CA ALA A 32 11.95 -8.41 5.92
C ALA A 32 10.46 -8.02 6.06
N VAL A 33 9.81 -7.45 5.05
CA VAL A 33 8.37 -7.13 5.17
C VAL A 33 7.56 -8.35 4.76
N ARG A 34 7.18 -9.15 5.74
CA ARG A 34 6.50 -10.44 5.56
C ARG A 34 5.05 -10.30 5.08
N ALA A 35 4.45 -9.10 5.16
CA ALA A 35 3.17 -8.76 4.54
C ALA A 35 2.93 -7.25 4.48
N ARG A 36 2.11 -6.81 3.53
CA ARG A 36 1.70 -5.42 3.28
C ARG A 36 0.20 -5.37 3.02
N LEU A 37 -0.42 -4.28 3.43
CA LEU A 37 -1.79 -3.94 3.07
C LEU A 37 -1.76 -2.71 2.16
N VAL A 38 -2.27 -2.82 0.94
CA VAL A 38 -2.30 -1.72 -0.02
C VAL A 38 -3.73 -1.24 -0.15
N ASP A 39 -3.98 0.00 0.25
CA ASP A 39 -5.26 0.65 0.03
C ASP A 39 -5.38 1.13 -1.42
N ALA A 40 -6.35 0.59 -2.15
CA ALA A 40 -6.64 0.96 -3.53
C ALA A 40 -7.34 2.33 -3.62
N SER A 41 -7.96 2.81 -2.55
CA SER A 41 -8.66 4.10 -2.54
C SER A 41 -7.67 5.28 -2.40
N SER A 42 -6.75 5.18 -1.45
CA SER A 42 -5.76 6.23 -1.14
C SER A 42 -4.37 5.95 -1.73
N ASN A 43 -4.20 4.82 -2.43
CA ASN A 43 -2.92 4.33 -2.96
C ASN A 43 -1.81 4.28 -1.88
N ARG A 44 -2.18 3.96 -0.64
CA ARG A 44 -1.28 3.88 0.51
C ARG A 44 -0.94 2.44 0.82
N ALA A 45 0.33 2.14 1.02
CA ALA A 45 0.78 0.84 1.50
C ALA A 45 1.10 0.92 3.00
N TYR A 46 0.63 -0.07 3.75
CA TYR A 46 0.87 -0.25 5.18
C TYR A 46 1.70 -1.52 5.35
N ASP A 47 2.94 -1.39 5.81
CA ASP A 47 3.81 -2.53 6.12
C ASP A 47 3.34 -3.21 7.42
N LEU A 48 3.00 -4.49 7.34
CA LEU A 48 2.50 -5.27 8.46
C LEU A 48 3.69 -5.84 9.26
N ALA A 49 4.29 -5.00 10.10
CA ALA A 49 5.43 -5.39 10.95
C ALA A 49 5.00 -6.18 12.20
N ALA A 50 3.79 -5.94 12.71
CA ALA A 50 3.26 -6.57 13.91
C ALA A 50 2.48 -7.85 13.58
N ALA A 51 2.52 -8.84 14.48
CA ALA A 51 1.68 -10.04 14.37
C ALA A 51 0.19 -9.76 14.63
N ARG A 52 -0.16 -8.55 15.04
CA ARG A 52 -1.54 -8.10 15.19
C ARG A 52 -1.61 -6.67 14.66
N VAL A 53 -2.54 -6.44 13.75
CA VAL A 53 -2.72 -5.17 13.05
C VAL A 53 -4.19 -4.81 13.15
N LEU A 54 -4.49 -3.65 13.70
CA LEU A 54 -5.85 -3.15 13.76
C LEU A 54 -6.17 -2.33 12.52
N ILE A 55 -7.38 -2.50 11.99
CA ILE A 55 -7.88 -1.82 10.81
C ILE A 55 -9.15 -1.07 11.19
N GLY A 56 -9.20 0.23 10.88
CA GLY A 56 -10.40 1.04 11.11
C GLY A 56 -10.12 2.51 10.87
N ARG A 57 -11.14 3.36 11.04
CA ARG A 57 -10.97 4.79 10.74
C ARG A 57 -10.21 5.60 11.79
N GLU A 58 -10.04 5.07 13.01
CA GLU A 58 -9.29 5.80 14.03
C GLU A 58 -7.79 5.76 13.74
N SER A 59 -7.13 6.90 13.92
CA SER A 59 -5.67 7.05 13.77
C SER A 59 -4.86 6.24 14.79
N LYS A 60 -5.52 5.64 15.79
CA LYS A 60 -4.91 4.73 16.76
C LYS A 60 -4.68 3.33 16.18
N ASN A 61 -5.37 2.98 15.08
CA ASN A 61 -5.20 1.71 14.41
C ASN A 61 -3.97 1.74 13.49
N ASP A 62 -3.29 0.61 13.37
CA ASP A 62 -2.14 0.43 12.47
C ASP A 62 -2.50 0.77 11.02
N VAL A 63 -3.70 0.37 10.58
CA VAL A 63 -4.25 0.71 9.28
C VAL A 63 -5.42 1.66 9.48
N THR A 64 -5.11 2.94 9.30
CA THR A 64 -6.12 4.00 9.35
C THR A 64 -6.83 4.12 8.00
N LEU A 65 -8.13 3.87 7.98
CA LEU A 65 -8.99 4.05 6.82
C LEU A 65 -9.61 5.46 6.83
N HIS A 66 -9.55 6.18 5.71
CA HIS A 66 -10.14 7.52 5.57
C HIS A 66 -11.59 7.43 5.08
N ASP A 67 -12.37 6.55 5.69
CA ASP A 67 -13.73 6.22 5.25
C ASP A 67 -14.74 6.42 6.37
N MET A 68 -15.81 7.16 6.09
CA MET A 68 -16.88 7.40 7.06
C MET A 68 -17.74 6.15 7.31
N ASN A 69 -17.78 5.22 6.35
CA ASN A 69 -18.49 3.94 6.43
C ASN A 69 -17.70 2.85 7.16
N ALA A 70 -16.41 3.11 7.46
CA ALA A 70 -15.61 2.23 8.29
C ALA A 70 -15.82 2.55 9.78
N SER A 71 -16.06 1.52 10.58
CA SER A 71 -16.05 1.62 12.04
C SER A 71 -14.69 2.11 12.58
N ARG A 72 -14.74 2.66 13.80
CA ARG A 72 -13.58 3.11 14.57
C ARG A 72 -12.51 2.02 14.64
N THR A 73 -12.90 0.84 15.10
CA THR A 73 -12.15 -0.41 14.96
C THR A 73 -13.05 -1.33 14.15
N HIS A 74 -12.67 -1.61 12.91
CA HIS A 74 -13.52 -2.34 11.96
C HIS A 74 -13.14 -3.83 11.95
N ALA A 75 -11.86 -4.11 11.71
CA ALA A 75 -11.34 -5.46 11.67
C ALA A 75 -9.97 -5.52 12.35
N GLU A 76 -9.61 -6.71 12.79
CA GLU A 76 -8.30 -7.06 13.29
C GLU A 76 -7.68 -8.10 12.35
N LEU A 77 -6.48 -7.84 11.90
CA LEU A 77 -5.68 -8.79 11.17
C LEU A 77 -4.62 -9.37 12.12
N ARG A 78 -4.69 -10.68 12.36
CA ARG A 78 -3.78 -11.38 13.27
C ARG A 78 -2.98 -12.43 12.52
N ARG A 79 -1.70 -12.52 12.81
CA ARG A 79 -0.79 -13.52 12.26
C ARG A 79 -0.65 -14.67 13.24
N ASP A 80 -0.97 -15.86 12.76
CA ASP A 80 -0.79 -17.09 13.51
C ASP A 80 0.70 -17.49 13.55
N PRO A 81 1.16 -18.26 14.55
CA PRO A 81 2.54 -18.75 14.63
C PRO A 81 2.96 -19.63 13.43
N SER A 82 2.01 -20.21 12.71
CA SER A 82 2.22 -20.91 11.44
C SER A 82 2.56 -19.98 10.27
N GLY A 83 2.43 -18.65 10.45
CA GLY A 83 2.71 -17.63 9.45
C GLY A 83 1.49 -17.19 8.65
N VAL A 84 0.33 -17.82 8.84
CA VAL A 84 -0.94 -17.48 8.19
C VAL A 84 -1.52 -16.22 8.80
N TRP A 85 -2.01 -15.31 7.96
CA TRP A 85 -2.73 -14.12 8.40
C TRP A 85 -4.22 -14.41 8.46
N VAL A 86 -4.89 -13.98 9.52
CA VAL A 86 -6.31 -14.22 9.77
C VAL A 86 -6.96 -12.88 10.05
N LEU A 87 -7.87 -12.48 9.17
CA LEU A 87 -8.68 -11.30 9.33
C LEU A 87 -9.92 -11.64 10.14
N THR A 88 -10.20 -10.86 11.17
CA THR A 88 -11.34 -10.99 12.06
C THR A 88 -12.10 -9.67 12.09
N ASP A 89 -13.37 -9.70 11.70
CA ASP A 89 -14.28 -8.57 11.86
C ASP A 89 -14.63 -8.39 13.34
N LEU A 90 -14.58 -7.15 13.84
CA LEU A 90 -14.84 -6.82 15.25
C LEU A 90 -16.24 -6.26 15.49
N GLY A 91 -17.21 -6.60 14.64
CA GLY A 91 -18.57 -6.06 14.71
C GLY A 91 -18.67 -4.75 13.92
N SER A 92 -18.14 -4.74 12.71
CA SER A 92 -18.27 -3.60 11.84
C SER A 92 -19.72 -3.35 11.41
N THR A 93 -20.08 -2.10 11.14
CA THR A 93 -21.46 -1.74 10.77
C THR A 93 -21.85 -2.23 9.37
N ASN A 94 -20.90 -2.25 8.43
CA ASN A 94 -21.13 -2.65 7.04
C ASN A 94 -20.65 -4.08 6.73
N GLY A 95 -19.98 -4.73 7.67
CA GLY A 95 -19.31 -6.01 7.42
C GLY A 95 -17.95 -5.84 6.73
N THR A 96 -17.14 -6.88 6.85
CA THR A 96 -15.87 -7.03 6.13
C THR A 96 -16.06 -8.05 5.01
N PHE A 97 -15.65 -7.70 3.79
CA PHE A 97 -15.72 -8.59 2.64
C PHE A 97 -14.32 -8.98 2.19
N VAL A 98 -14.14 -10.22 1.80
CA VAL A 98 -12.86 -10.77 1.34
C VAL A 98 -13.14 -11.51 0.03
N ASN A 99 -12.50 -11.06 -1.06
CA ASN A 99 -12.82 -11.41 -2.45
C ASN A 99 -14.31 -11.32 -2.80
N GLY A 100 -15.02 -10.33 -2.25
CA GLY A 100 -16.46 -10.13 -2.46
C GLY A 100 -17.37 -11.03 -1.63
N ARG A 101 -16.83 -11.81 -0.69
CA ARG A 101 -17.61 -12.61 0.26
C ARG A 101 -17.55 -12.00 1.65
N GLU A 102 -18.69 -11.79 2.28
CA GLU A 102 -18.74 -11.31 3.67
C GLU A 102 -18.14 -12.36 4.60
N ILE A 103 -17.23 -11.92 5.49
CA ILE A 103 -16.59 -12.78 6.47
C ILE A 103 -16.59 -12.13 7.84
N THR A 104 -16.64 -12.99 8.86
CA THR A 104 -16.39 -12.60 10.25
C THR A 104 -14.98 -12.99 10.68
N THR A 105 -14.49 -14.14 10.21
CA THR A 105 -13.12 -14.58 10.46
C THR A 105 -12.66 -15.40 9.27
N GLN A 106 -11.60 -14.99 8.60
CA GLN A 106 -11.08 -15.69 7.44
C GLN A 106 -9.54 -15.58 7.36
N PRO A 107 -8.84 -16.70 7.11
CA PRO A 107 -7.44 -16.64 6.73
C PRO A 107 -7.26 -15.92 5.39
N LEU A 108 -6.38 -14.93 5.36
CA LEU A 108 -5.97 -14.22 4.16
C LEU A 108 -4.74 -14.90 3.52
N SER A 109 -4.71 -14.87 2.20
CA SER A 109 -3.57 -15.29 1.38
C SER A 109 -3.01 -14.12 0.59
N ASP A 110 -1.82 -14.25 0.02
CA ASP A 110 -1.28 -13.20 -0.86
C ASP A 110 -2.23 -12.88 -2.02
N GLY A 111 -2.34 -11.60 -2.36
CA GLY A 111 -3.20 -11.12 -3.43
C GLY A 111 -4.68 -10.98 -3.05
N ASP A 112 -5.04 -11.32 -1.81
CA ASP A 112 -6.42 -11.25 -1.34
C ASP A 112 -6.93 -9.81 -1.28
N ARG A 113 -8.17 -9.61 -1.73
CA ARG A 113 -8.84 -8.31 -1.73
C ARG A 113 -9.85 -8.22 -0.60
N ILE A 114 -9.58 -7.33 0.35
CA ILE A 114 -10.44 -7.03 1.48
C ILE A 114 -11.20 -5.74 1.20
N THR A 115 -12.51 -5.77 1.20
CA THR A 115 -13.36 -4.58 1.10
C THR A 115 -13.97 -4.29 2.47
N ILE A 116 -13.76 -3.06 2.95
CA ILE A 116 -14.23 -2.56 4.24
C ILE A 116 -15.02 -1.28 3.96
N GLY A 117 -16.34 -1.32 4.19
CA GLY A 117 -17.21 -0.19 3.83
C GLY A 117 -17.16 0.09 2.33
N VAL A 118 -16.58 1.23 1.92
CA VAL A 118 -16.32 1.54 0.50
C VAL A 118 -14.83 1.50 0.14
N THR A 119 -13.98 1.18 1.12
CA THR A 119 -12.53 1.10 0.96
C THR A 119 -12.12 -0.30 0.53
N ASN A 120 -11.24 -0.38 -0.47
CA ASN A 120 -10.76 -1.65 -0.98
C ASN A 120 -9.26 -1.79 -0.71
N LEU A 121 -8.90 -2.77 0.10
CA LEU A 121 -7.56 -3.08 0.54
C LEU A 121 -7.10 -4.35 -0.16
N VAL A 122 -5.84 -4.42 -0.56
CA VAL A 122 -5.22 -5.60 -1.14
C VAL A 122 -4.12 -6.07 -0.20
N PHE A 123 -4.24 -7.29 0.28
CA PHE A 123 -3.23 -7.93 1.09
C PHE A 123 -2.19 -8.59 0.19
N THR A 124 -0.92 -8.32 0.45
CA THR A 124 0.21 -8.84 -0.31
C THR A 124 1.29 -9.30 0.66
N GLN A 125 1.69 -10.56 0.59
CA GLN A 125 2.83 -11.10 1.34
C GLN A 125 3.87 -11.64 0.35
N ALA A 126 5.14 -11.51 0.71
CA ALA A 126 6.30 -11.91 -0.09
C ALA A 126 7.23 -12.79 0.75
#